data_AF-A0A3V8KQ00-F1
#
_entry.id   AF-A0A3V8KQ00-F1
#
_cell.length_a   1.000
_cell.length_b   1.000
_cell.length_c   1.000
_cell.angle_alpha   90.00
_cell.angle_beta   90.00
_cell.angle_gamma   90.00
#
_symmetry.space_group_name_H-M   'P 1'
#
loop_
_entity.id
_entity.type
_entity.pdbx_description
1 polymer ?
#
loop_
_entity_poly.entity_id
_entity_poly.type
_entity_poly.pdbx_seq_one_letter_code
_entity_poly.pdbx_strand_id
1 'polypeptide(L)'
;MSFDPFGDFDTAGYLQNALQLKDPEEVKRAEHLAFEASIEIAFNYLAQTEIIDYQAVLKVHEILFSDFYPWAGKDRNELVPHLAVFKGSQDNPRHTVFERPDSIRMAVEYALYLANNKQRFRERPGEVMGLLAFAHPFLDGNGRTILLVFMELAFRAGFAIDWSQTSKNDYLKALSDEIGEPSKRHLDRYLEPFVVNITNRDAWPAIIGGIKGLDGLDKENISYESLDDPDVQKIYMTYRSE
;
A
#
# COMPACT_ATOMS: atom_id res chain seq x y z
N MET A 1 -21.93 -10.53 -4.12
CA MET A 1 -22.22 -9.23 -4.77
C MET A 1 -20.86 -8.59 -5.03
N SER A 2 -20.61 -8.02 -6.21
CA SER A 2 -19.35 -7.30 -6.45
C SER A 2 -19.32 -6.08 -5.52
N PHE A 3 -18.16 -5.72 -4.98
CA PHE A 3 -18.00 -4.50 -4.21
C PHE A 3 -18.24 -3.29 -5.14
N ASP A 4 -19.23 -2.46 -4.80
CA ASP A 4 -19.63 -1.26 -5.55
C ASP A 4 -19.78 -0.07 -4.60
N PRO A 5 -18.66 0.59 -4.24
CA PRO A 5 -18.68 1.70 -3.28
C PRO A 5 -19.35 2.96 -3.84
N PHE A 6 -19.48 3.07 -5.16
CA PHE A 6 -19.96 4.27 -5.83
C PHE A 6 -21.43 4.15 -6.28
N GLY A 7 -21.99 2.93 -6.28
CA GLY A 7 -23.37 2.66 -6.67
C GLY A 7 -23.63 2.79 -8.17
N ASP A 8 -22.56 2.78 -8.97
CA ASP A 8 -22.59 3.04 -10.41
C ASP A 8 -21.94 1.91 -11.24
N PHE A 9 -21.78 0.72 -10.64
CA PHE A 9 -21.14 -0.45 -11.26
C PHE A 9 -21.66 -0.74 -12.68
N ASP A 10 -22.96 -0.58 -12.90
CA ASP A 10 -23.57 -0.87 -14.19
C ASP A 10 -23.11 0.06 -15.31
N THR A 11 -22.78 1.31 -14.99
CA THR A 11 -22.36 2.35 -15.93
C THR A 11 -20.87 2.63 -15.93
N ALA A 12 -20.19 2.47 -14.79
CA ALA A 12 -18.78 2.82 -14.61
C ALA A 12 -17.85 1.61 -14.45
N GLY A 13 -18.41 0.40 -14.35
CA GLY A 13 -17.65 -0.82 -14.15
C GLY A 13 -17.21 -1.03 -12.70
N TYR A 14 -16.39 -2.05 -12.47
CA TYR A 14 -15.81 -2.32 -11.16
C TYR A 14 -14.82 -1.21 -10.77
N LEU A 15 -15.00 -0.65 -9.58
CA LEU A 15 -14.20 0.45 -8.99
C LEU A 15 -14.05 1.70 -9.87
N GLN A 16 -15.01 2.00 -10.76
CA GLN A 16 -14.93 3.12 -11.71
C GLN A 16 -13.60 3.13 -12.50
N ASN A 17 -13.58 2.51 -13.67
CA ASN A 17 -12.37 2.48 -14.50
C ASN A 17 -12.63 3.07 -15.90
N ALA A 18 -11.57 3.59 -16.52
CA ALA A 18 -11.61 4.28 -17.81
C ALA A 18 -12.19 3.41 -18.95
N LEU A 19 -12.14 2.08 -18.80
CA LEU A 19 -12.62 1.11 -19.77
C LEU A 19 -14.01 0.55 -19.44
N GLN A 20 -14.62 0.98 -18.33
CA GLN A 20 -15.92 0.50 -17.83
C GLN A 20 -15.98 -1.02 -17.66
N LEU A 21 -14.84 -1.66 -17.43
CA LEU A 21 -14.71 -3.10 -17.25
C LEU A 21 -15.40 -3.53 -15.96
N LYS A 22 -16.15 -4.64 -16.02
CA LYS A 22 -16.92 -5.18 -14.88
C LYS A 22 -16.27 -6.40 -14.26
N ASP A 23 -15.49 -7.16 -15.03
CA ASP A 23 -14.79 -8.34 -14.56
C ASP A 23 -13.51 -7.95 -13.80
N PRO A 24 -13.35 -8.32 -12.51
CA PRO A 24 -12.18 -7.93 -11.73
C PRO A 24 -10.84 -8.41 -12.29
N GLU A 25 -10.81 -9.56 -13.00
CA GLU A 25 -9.56 -10.07 -13.60
C GLU A 25 -9.19 -9.25 -14.85
N GLU A 26 -10.16 -8.83 -15.64
CA GLU A 26 -9.95 -7.89 -16.75
C GLU A 26 -9.48 -6.52 -16.24
N VAL A 27 -10.10 -6.01 -15.17
CA VAL A 27 -9.69 -4.76 -14.52
C VAL A 27 -8.23 -4.84 -14.09
N LYS A 28 -7.84 -5.88 -13.33
CA LYS A 28 -6.46 -6.03 -12.86
C LYS A 28 -5.45 -6.13 -14.00
N ARG A 29 -5.77 -6.83 -15.10
CA ARG A 29 -4.88 -6.88 -16.27
C ARG A 29 -4.72 -5.52 -16.95
N ALA A 30 -5.81 -4.78 -17.14
CA ALA A 30 -5.75 -3.46 -17.77
C ALA A 30 -5.04 -2.42 -16.88
N GLU A 31 -5.33 -2.44 -15.59
CA GLU A 31 -4.68 -1.60 -14.58
C GLU A 31 -3.18 -1.89 -14.48
N HIS A 32 -2.77 -3.17 -14.54
CA HIS A 32 -1.36 -3.55 -14.55
C HIS A 32 -0.60 -2.93 -15.72
N LEU A 33 -1.18 -2.93 -16.92
CA LEU A 33 -0.55 -2.30 -18.09
C LEU A 33 -0.40 -0.78 -17.92
N ALA A 34 -1.40 -0.11 -17.35
CA ALA A 34 -1.31 1.32 -17.04
C ALA A 34 -0.22 1.61 -16.00
N PHE A 35 -0.13 0.76 -14.97
CA PHE A 35 0.93 0.84 -13.96
C PHE A 35 2.34 0.69 -14.57
N GLU A 36 2.56 -0.33 -15.40
CA GLU A 36 3.86 -0.57 -16.05
C GLU A 36 4.29 0.61 -16.93
N ALA A 37 3.34 1.26 -17.63
CA ALA A 37 3.62 2.43 -18.46
C ALA A 37 4.04 3.67 -17.64
N SER A 38 3.58 3.79 -16.40
CA SER A 38 3.76 4.98 -15.56
C SER A 38 4.84 4.87 -14.50
N ILE A 39 5.42 3.68 -14.29
CA ILE A 39 6.37 3.43 -13.20
C ILE A 39 7.63 4.31 -13.27
N GLU A 40 8.19 4.52 -14.46
CA GLU A 40 9.37 5.37 -14.65
C GLU A 40 9.06 6.84 -14.33
N ILE A 41 7.85 7.30 -14.64
CA ILE A 41 7.40 8.67 -14.34
C ILE A 41 7.29 8.85 -12.83
N ALA A 42 6.70 7.88 -12.12
CA ALA A 42 6.57 7.92 -10.67
C ALA A 42 7.95 7.94 -9.98
N PHE A 43 8.92 7.19 -10.50
CA PHE A 43 10.29 7.23 -10.01
C PHE A 43 10.98 8.56 -10.22
N ASN A 44 10.87 9.13 -11.42
CA ASN A 44 11.45 10.43 -11.72
C ASN A 44 10.84 11.52 -10.83
N TYR A 45 9.53 11.46 -10.60
CA TYR A 45 8.85 12.35 -9.66
C TYR A 45 9.42 12.21 -8.24
N LEU A 46 9.52 10.97 -7.72
CA LEU A 46 10.10 10.70 -6.40
C LEU A 46 11.55 11.17 -6.30
N ALA A 47 12.38 10.95 -7.32
CA ALA A 47 13.77 11.37 -7.36
C ALA A 47 13.96 12.89 -7.30
N GLN A 48 13.03 13.64 -7.91
CA GLN A 48 13.07 15.11 -7.97
C GLN A 48 12.37 15.77 -6.78
N THR A 49 11.57 15.03 -6.02
CA THR A 49 10.82 15.54 -4.88
C THR A 49 11.74 15.70 -3.67
N GLU A 50 11.98 16.93 -3.21
CA GLU A 50 12.89 17.19 -2.08
C GLU A 50 12.41 16.55 -0.77
N ILE A 51 11.12 16.73 -0.44
CA ILE A 51 10.48 16.22 0.78
C ILE A 51 9.34 15.30 0.37
N ILE A 52 9.38 14.05 0.84
CA ILE A 52 8.29 13.08 0.63
C ILE A 52 7.34 13.22 1.81
N ASP A 53 6.21 13.89 1.56
CA ASP A 53 5.11 14.07 2.51
C ASP A 53 3.86 13.27 2.05
N TYR A 54 2.74 13.45 2.74
CA TYR A 54 1.48 12.81 2.36
C TYR A 54 1.04 13.13 0.93
N GLN A 55 1.26 14.36 0.47
CA GLN A 55 0.87 14.77 -0.89
C GLN A 55 1.73 14.07 -1.94
N ALA A 56 3.02 13.85 -1.66
CA ALA A 56 3.87 13.05 -2.53
C ALA A 56 3.35 11.60 -2.66
N VAL A 57 2.84 10.99 -1.58
CA VAL A 57 2.24 9.64 -1.63
C VAL A 57 0.99 9.62 -2.53
N LEU A 58 0.09 10.58 -2.36
CA LEU A 58 -1.08 10.74 -3.24
C LEU A 58 -0.67 10.95 -4.70
N LYS A 59 0.35 11.81 -4.94
CA LYS A 59 0.82 12.11 -6.29
C LYS A 59 1.45 10.92 -6.98
N VAL A 60 2.19 10.07 -6.24
CA VAL A 60 2.71 8.81 -6.79
C VAL A 60 1.56 7.92 -7.24
N HIS A 61 0.52 7.75 -6.43
CA HIS A 61 -0.66 6.98 -6.83
C HIS A 61 -1.35 7.58 -8.06
N GLU A 62 -1.50 8.90 -8.12
CA GLU A 62 -2.06 9.60 -9.28
C GLU A 62 -1.26 9.27 -10.55
N ILE A 63 0.06 9.39 -10.50
CA ILE A 63 0.94 9.09 -11.66
C ILE A 63 0.77 7.63 -12.09
N LEU A 64 0.77 6.70 -11.15
CA LEU A 64 0.70 5.26 -11.46
C LEU A 64 -0.62 4.83 -12.07
N PHE A 65 -1.72 5.51 -11.76
CA PHE A 65 -3.06 4.98 -12.06
C PHE A 65 -4.01 5.95 -12.78
N SER A 66 -3.61 7.19 -13.08
CA SER A 66 -4.48 8.20 -13.71
C SER A 66 -4.98 7.82 -15.11
N ASP A 67 -4.24 6.99 -15.85
CA ASP A 67 -4.68 6.48 -17.15
C ASP A 67 -5.81 5.43 -17.03
N PHE A 68 -6.08 4.92 -15.83
CA PHE A 68 -7.04 3.84 -15.61
C PHE A 68 -8.14 4.20 -14.60
N TYR A 69 -7.80 4.78 -13.45
CA TYR A 69 -8.75 5.19 -12.42
C TYR A 69 -8.98 6.70 -12.44
N PRO A 70 -10.22 7.18 -12.66
CA PRO A 70 -10.55 8.60 -12.58
C PRO A 70 -10.31 9.22 -11.19
N TRP A 71 -10.25 8.38 -10.15
CA TRP A 71 -10.01 8.78 -8.78
C TRP A 71 -8.54 8.63 -8.35
N ALA A 72 -7.61 8.32 -9.27
CA ALA A 72 -6.21 8.16 -8.93
C ALA A 72 -5.67 9.39 -8.15
N GLY A 73 -5.01 9.14 -7.03
CA GLY A 73 -4.50 10.18 -6.14
C GLY A 73 -5.48 10.62 -5.04
N LYS A 74 -6.71 10.09 -5.03
CA LYS A 74 -7.68 10.30 -3.95
C LYS A 74 -7.65 9.13 -2.98
N ASP A 75 -7.60 9.44 -1.69
CA ASP A 75 -7.63 8.43 -0.64
C ASP A 75 -9.07 7.97 -0.33
N ARG A 76 -9.19 6.92 0.49
CA ARG A 76 -10.48 6.39 0.96
C ARG A 76 -11.23 7.37 1.85
N ASN A 77 -10.56 8.32 2.49
CA ASN A 77 -11.23 9.33 3.31
C ASN A 77 -12.00 10.34 2.44
N GLU A 78 -11.50 10.63 1.24
CA GLU A 78 -12.23 11.41 0.26
C GLU A 78 -13.33 10.59 -0.41
N LEU A 79 -13.04 9.34 -0.81
CA LEU A 79 -13.92 8.55 -1.68
C LEU A 79 -15.03 7.80 -0.92
N VAL A 80 -14.67 7.16 0.19
CA VAL A 80 -15.52 6.23 0.95
C VAL A 80 -15.33 6.38 2.47
N PRO A 81 -15.50 7.59 3.04
CA PRO A 81 -15.19 7.86 4.45
C PRO A 81 -16.00 7.04 5.46
N HIS A 82 -17.05 6.37 5.01
CA HIS A 82 -17.96 5.56 5.81
C HIS A 82 -17.62 4.06 5.79
N LEU A 83 -16.57 3.63 5.09
CA LEU A 83 -16.20 2.22 4.95
C LEU A 83 -14.88 1.90 5.68
N ALA A 84 -14.92 0.85 6.48
CA ALA A 84 -13.74 0.14 6.97
C ALA A 84 -13.27 -0.87 5.91
N VAL A 85 -11.97 -1.16 5.91
CA VAL A 85 -11.35 -2.10 4.97
C VAL A 85 -10.59 -3.16 5.74
N PHE A 86 -10.77 -4.41 5.32
CA PHE A 86 -10.11 -5.56 5.91
C PHE A 86 -9.51 -6.45 4.82
N LYS A 87 -8.49 -7.23 5.18
CA LYS A 87 -7.92 -8.28 4.32
C LYS A 87 -8.04 -9.63 4.99
N GLY A 88 -8.59 -10.62 4.29
CA GLY A 88 -8.84 -11.96 4.81
C GLY A 88 -10.11 -12.05 5.66
N SER A 89 -10.70 -13.24 5.76
CA SER A 89 -11.87 -13.50 6.61
C SER A 89 -11.55 -13.38 8.09
N GLN A 90 -12.53 -13.10 8.95
CA GLN A 90 -12.32 -12.95 10.40
C GLN A 90 -11.71 -14.21 11.06
N ASP A 91 -12.05 -15.41 10.57
CA ASP A 91 -11.47 -16.68 11.06
C ASP A 91 -10.05 -16.95 10.54
N ASN A 92 -9.51 -16.07 9.68
CA ASN A 92 -8.18 -16.23 9.13
C ASN A 92 -7.16 -15.60 10.09
N PRO A 93 -6.09 -16.32 10.50
CA PRO A 93 -5.02 -15.73 11.29
C PRO A 93 -4.28 -14.57 10.59
N ARG A 94 -4.52 -14.36 9.29
CA ARG A 94 -4.03 -13.21 8.51
C ARG A 94 -5.05 -12.09 8.34
N HIS A 95 -6.16 -12.13 9.09
CA HIS A 95 -7.13 -11.06 9.10
C HIS A 95 -6.43 -9.75 9.48
N THR A 96 -6.40 -8.80 8.55
CA THR A 96 -5.75 -7.52 8.72
C THR A 96 -6.81 -6.44 8.75
N VAL A 97 -6.84 -5.66 9.83
CA VAL A 97 -7.66 -4.45 9.95
C VAL A 97 -6.80 -3.29 9.46
N PHE A 98 -7.27 -2.53 8.48
CA PHE A 98 -6.58 -1.32 8.04
C PHE A 98 -7.07 -0.08 8.76
N GLU A 99 -6.31 1.00 8.65
CA GLU A 99 -6.60 2.27 9.30
C GLU A 99 -7.95 2.85 8.86
N ARG A 100 -8.63 3.49 9.82
CA ARG A 100 -9.85 4.24 9.57
C ARG A 100 -9.60 5.37 8.58
N PRO A 101 -10.56 5.67 7.69
CA PRO A 101 -10.42 6.75 6.71
C PRO A 101 -9.93 8.08 7.31
N ASP A 102 -10.51 8.52 8.42
CA ASP A 102 -10.17 9.78 9.10
C ASP A 102 -8.75 9.84 9.68
N SER A 103 -8.08 8.70 9.83
CA SER A 103 -6.76 8.56 10.46
C SER A 103 -5.66 8.17 9.46
N ILE A 104 -6.00 7.89 8.20
CA ILE A 104 -5.05 7.50 7.13
C ILE A 104 -3.86 8.46 7.05
N ARG A 105 -4.15 9.76 6.95
CA ARG A 105 -3.11 10.78 6.80
C ARG A 105 -2.13 10.77 7.97
N MET A 106 -2.64 10.65 9.19
CA MET A 106 -1.82 10.61 10.40
C MET A 106 -0.91 9.37 10.41
N ALA A 107 -1.43 8.20 10.04
CA ALA A 107 -0.64 6.97 9.96
C ALA A 107 0.48 7.08 8.91
N VAL A 108 0.19 7.64 7.72
CA VAL A 108 1.21 7.87 6.68
C VAL A 108 2.26 8.89 7.15
N GLU A 109 1.84 10.04 7.67
CA GLU A 109 2.76 11.08 8.16
C GLU A 109 3.66 10.56 9.29
N TYR A 110 3.14 9.69 10.17
CA TYR A 110 3.94 9.05 11.21
C TYR A 110 4.98 8.07 10.63
N ALA A 111 4.61 7.27 9.62
CA ALA A 111 5.56 6.39 8.94
C ALA A 111 6.69 7.19 8.25
N LEU A 112 6.35 8.29 7.58
CA LEU A 112 7.31 9.20 6.94
C LEU A 112 8.23 9.86 7.96
N TYR A 113 7.69 10.27 9.12
CA TYR A 113 8.47 10.78 10.23
C TYR A 113 9.50 9.76 10.74
N LEU A 114 9.11 8.50 10.93
CA LEU A 114 10.03 7.44 11.35
C LEU A 114 11.11 7.17 10.29
N ALA A 115 10.75 7.20 9.00
CA ALA A 115 11.69 7.03 7.90
C ALA A 115 12.77 8.13 7.84
N ASN A 116 12.46 9.34 8.33
CA ASN A 116 13.41 10.45 8.36
C ASN A 116 14.56 10.22 9.35
N ASN A 117 14.37 9.36 10.36
CA ASN A 117 15.47 8.86 11.18
C ASN A 117 16.18 7.72 10.43
N LYS A 118 17.11 8.08 9.54
CA LYS A 118 17.79 7.15 8.63
C LYS A 118 18.42 5.93 9.32
N GLN A 119 19.02 6.13 10.50
CA GLN A 119 19.62 5.03 11.27
C GLN A 119 18.53 4.07 11.77
N ARG A 120 17.50 4.60 12.44
CA ARG A 120 16.39 3.76 12.92
C ARG A 120 15.70 3.07 11.76
N PHE A 121 15.45 3.78 10.67
CA PHE A 121 14.75 3.23 9.52
C PHE A 121 15.51 2.06 8.90
N ARG A 122 16.85 2.16 8.79
CA ARG A 122 17.67 1.04 8.35
C ARG A 122 17.64 -0.15 9.32
N GLU A 123 17.62 0.11 10.62
CA GLU A 123 17.52 -0.94 11.66
C GLU A 123 16.11 -1.55 11.77
N ARG A 124 15.09 -0.80 11.36
CA ARG A 124 13.66 -1.13 11.49
C ARG A 124 12.86 -0.81 10.22
N PRO A 125 13.22 -1.40 9.06
CA PRO A 125 12.53 -1.12 7.81
C PRO A 125 11.08 -1.64 7.82
N GLY A 126 10.81 -2.71 8.56
CA GLY A 126 9.48 -3.29 8.71
C GLY A 126 8.53 -2.39 9.48
N GLU A 127 9.01 -1.62 10.46
CA GLU A 127 8.20 -0.64 11.20
C GLU A 127 7.59 0.41 10.26
N VAL A 128 8.41 0.98 9.36
CA VAL A 128 7.94 1.98 8.37
C VAL A 128 7.03 1.34 7.32
N MET A 129 7.41 0.20 6.76
CA MET A 129 6.60 -0.50 5.76
C MET A 129 5.25 -0.94 6.34
N GLY A 130 5.24 -1.46 7.57
CA GLY A 130 4.04 -1.89 8.28
C GLY A 130 3.07 -0.74 8.50
N LEU A 131 3.55 0.42 8.95
CA LEU A 131 2.71 1.61 9.14
C LEU A 131 2.14 2.16 7.82
N LEU A 132 2.94 2.20 6.74
CA LEU A 132 2.44 2.59 5.42
C LEU A 132 1.36 1.61 4.92
N ALA A 133 1.59 0.30 5.07
CA ALA A 133 0.63 -0.74 4.67
C ALA A 133 -0.63 -0.75 5.53
N PHE A 134 -0.50 -0.48 6.84
CA PHE A 134 -1.62 -0.32 7.76
C PHE A 134 -2.51 0.87 7.38
N ALA A 135 -1.90 2.00 7.01
CA ALA A 135 -2.65 3.18 6.56
C ALA A 135 -3.56 2.87 5.36
N HIS A 136 -3.09 2.01 4.45
CA HIS A 136 -3.84 1.51 3.29
C HIS A 136 -4.68 2.61 2.58
N PRO A 137 -4.06 3.69 2.12
CA PRO A 137 -4.75 4.93 1.79
C PRO A 137 -5.78 4.85 0.65
N PHE A 138 -5.63 3.94 -0.31
CA PHE A 138 -6.39 3.93 -1.57
C PHE A 138 -7.40 2.77 -1.66
N LEU A 139 -8.30 2.82 -2.65
CA LEU A 139 -9.24 1.72 -2.92
C LEU A 139 -8.56 0.50 -3.57
N ASP A 140 -7.60 0.74 -4.45
CA ASP A 140 -6.67 -0.25 -5.02
C ASP A 140 -5.31 0.44 -5.23
N GLY A 141 -4.27 -0.28 -5.63
CA GLY A 141 -2.94 0.30 -5.93
C GLY A 141 -2.05 0.54 -4.70
N ASN A 142 -2.50 0.18 -3.50
CA ASN A 142 -1.80 0.40 -2.24
C ASN A 142 -0.38 -0.19 -2.23
N GLY A 143 -0.25 -1.50 -2.46
CA GLY A 143 1.05 -2.19 -2.38
C GLY A 143 2.11 -1.61 -3.32
N ARG A 144 1.72 -1.30 -4.57
CA ARG A 144 2.61 -0.71 -5.58
C ARG A 144 3.03 0.71 -5.21
N THR A 145 2.07 1.56 -4.82
CA THR A 145 2.38 2.93 -4.39
C THR A 145 3.31 2.94 -3.18
N ILE A 146 2.97 2.18 -2.14
CA ILE A 146 3.73 2.10 -0.89
C ILE A 146 5.14 1.58 -1.14
N LEU A 147 5.30 0.56 -1.98
CA LEU A 147 6.62 0.01 -2.31
C LEU A 147 7.52 1.06 -2.96
N LEU A 148 7.02 1.80 -3.96
CA LEU A 148 7.81 2.83 -4.64
C LEU A 148 8.25 3.93 -3.68
N VAL A 149 7.33 4.41 -2.84
CA VAL A 149 7.63 5.40 -1.79
C VAL A 149 8.66 4.84 -0.81
N PHE A 150 8.48 3.60 -0.35
CA PHE A 150 9.39 2.94 0.57
C PHE A 150 10.80 2.78 -0.01
N MET A 151 10.92 2.36 -1.27
CA MET A 151 12.21 2.21 -1.96
C MET A 151 12.94 3.55 -2.06
N GLU A 152 12.23 4.63 -2.38
CA GLU A 152 12.81 5.97 -2.41
C GLU A 152 13.28 6.43 -1.02
N LEU A 153 12.47 6.21 0.02
CA LEU A 153 12.87 6.53 1.40
C LEU A 153 14.12 5.74 1.80
N ALA A 154 14.16 4.44 1.53
CA ALA A 154 15.27 3.55 1.89
C ALA A 154 16.57 4.01 1.21
N PHE A 155 16.48 4.38 -0.07
CA PHE A 155 17.60 4.95 -0.80
C PHE A 155 18.15 6.21 -0.17
N ARG A 156 17.28 7.14 0.23
CA ARG A 156 17.68 8.38 0.92
C ARG A 156 18.33 8.10 2.28
N ALA A 157 18.01 6.96 2.87
CA ALA A 157 18.64 6.42 4.08
C ALA A 157 19.90 5.55 3.79
N GLY A 158 20.29 5.39 2.52
CA GLY A 158 21.53 4.70 2.12
C GLY A 158 21.43 3.17 2.12
N PHE A 159 20.22 2.61 2.06
CA PHE A 159 20.01 1.17 1.98
C PHE A 159 18.92 0.79 0.97
N ALA A 160 18.84 -0.50 0.67
CA ALA A 160 17.72 -1.09 -0.05
C ALA A 160 17.37 -2.45 0.55
N ILE A 161 16.20 -2.96 0.18
CA ILE A 161 15.82 -4.36 0.39
C ILE A 161 16.07 -5.09 -0.92
N ASP A 162 16.82 -6.20 -0.87
CA ASP A 162 16.97 -7.10 -2.00
C ASP A 162 15.71 -7.95 -2.18
N TRP A 163 14.69 -7.35 -2.79
CA TRP A 163 13.40 -7.98 -3.04
C TRP A 163 13.49 -9.26 -3.89
N SER A 164 14.56 -9.42 -4.69
CA SER A 164 14.76 -10.61 -5.52
C SER A 164 15.00 -11.89 -4.70
N GLN A 165 15.48 -11.71 -3.46
CA GLN A 165 15.70 -12.79 -2.50
C GLN A 165 14.53 -12.99 -1.52
N THR A 166 13.50 -12.14 -1.61
CA THR A 166 12.30 -12.28 -0.79
C THR A 166 11.32 -13.28 -1.40
N SER A 167 10.43 -13.79 -0.55
CA SER A 167 9.32 -14.64 -0.94
C SER A 167 8.04 -13.86 -0.69
N LYS A 168 7.21 -13.70 -1.71
CA LYS A 168 5.94 -12.97 -1.61
C LYS A 168 5.11 -13.42 -0.41
N ASN A 169 4.94 -14.73 -0.25
CA ASN A 169 4.09 -15.30 0.78
C ASN A 169 4.64 -15.03 2.18
N ASP A 170 5.96 -15.12 2.35
CA ASP A 170 6.61 -14.88 3.64
C ASP A 170 6.63 -13.38 3.98
N TYR A 171 6.87 -12.53 2.99
CA TYR A 171 6.76 -11.07 3.12
C TYR A 171 5.35 -10.66 3.53
N LEU A 172 4.32 -11.10 2.81
CA LEU A 172 2.94 -10.76 3.12
C LEU A 172 2.50 -11.31 4.47
N LYS A 173 2.98 -12.49 4.87
CA LYS A 173 2.74 -13.01 6.22
C LYS A 173 3.40 -12.12 7.28
N ALA A 174 4.68 -11.80 7.11
CA ALA A 174 5.40 -10.96 8.07
C ALA A 174 4.81 -9.54 8.14
N LEU A 175 4.30 -9.01 7.03
CA LEU A 175 3.59 -7.73 6.97
C LEU A 175 2.25 -7.78 7.73
N SER A 176 1.45 -8.82 7.52
CA SER A 176 0.21 -9.01 8.30
C SER A 176 0.50 -9.16 9.80
N ASP A 177 1.54 -9.93 10.17
CA ASP A 177 1.96 -10.09 11.56
C ASP A 177 2.44 -8.74 12.16
N GLU A 178 3.14 -7.89 11.39
CA GLU A 178 3.58 -6.56 11.84
C GLU A 178 2.41 -5.59 12.04
N ILE A 179 1.39 -5.64 11.18
CA ILE A 179 0.19 -4.81 11.33
C ILE A 179 -0.64 -5.26 12.54
N GLY A 180 -0.79 -6.58 12.73
CA GLY A 180 -1.59 -7.14 13.84
C GLY A 180 -0.91 -7.04 15.21
N GLU A 181 0.42 -7.11 15.25
CA GLU A 181 1.22 -7.02 16.47
C GLU A 181 2.30 -5.93 16.33
N PRO A 182 1.93 -4.64 16.29
CA PRO A 182 2.89 -3.56 16.11
C PRO A 182 3.94 -3.58 17.22
N SER A 183 5.17 -3.16 16.90
CA SER A 183 6.33 -3.15 17.81
C SER A 183 6.94 -4.52 18.13
N LYS A 184 6.35 -5.64 17.68
CA LYS A 184 6.97 -6.98 17.80
C LYS A 184 8.01 -7.29 16.74
N ARG A 185 8.21 -6.38 15.77
CA ARG A 185 9.30 -6.43 14.79
C ARG A 185 9.25 -7.72 13.96
N HIS A 186 8.05 -8.15 13.56
CA HIS A 186 7.86 -9.32 12.70
C HIS A 186 8.46 -9.07 11.33
N LEU A 187 8.12 -7.92 10.72
CA LEU A 187 8.60 -7.60 9.39
C LEU A 187 10.08 -7.17 9.40
N ASP A 188 10.53 -6.50 10.45
CA ASP A 188 11.96 -6.19 10.63
C ASP A 188 12.83 -7.45 10.60
N ARG A 189 12.49 -8.46 11.39
CA ARG A 189 13.23 -9.73 11.44
C ARG A 189 13.21 -10.48 10.11
N TYR A 190 12.10 -10.38 9.38
CA TYR A 190 12.02 -10.94 8.04
C TYR A 190 12.92 -10.21 7.04
N LEU A 191 12.95 -8.87 7.09
CA LEU A 191 13.68 -8.04 6.13
C LEU A 191 15.19 -7.94 6.41
N GLU A 192 15.62 -8.13 7.65
CA GLU A 192 17.02 -8.00 8.09
C GLU A 192 18.05 -8.69 7.17
N PRO A 193 17.85 -9.95 6.72
CA PRO A 193 18.82 -10.63 5.85
C PRO A 193 18.91 -10.04 4.43
N PHE A 194 17.93 -9.23 4.05
CA PHE A 194 17.80 -8.64 2.71
C PHE A 194 18.19 -7.16 2.68
N VAL A 195 18.57 -6.57 3.83
CA VAL A 195 19.03 -5.18 3.88
C VAL A 195 20.43 -5.09 3.27
N VAL A 196 20.55 -4.38 2.15
CA VAL A 196 21.79 -4.18 1.42
C VAL A 196 22.17 -2.70 1.34
N ASN A 197 23.45 -2.42 1.14
CA ASN A 197 23.89 -1.06 0.79
C ASN A 197 23.46 -0.71 -0.63
N ILE A 198 23.11 0.54 -0.85
CA ILE A 198 22.77 1.04 -2.18
C ILE A 198 23.52 2.35 -2.47
N THR A 199 24.02 2.48 -3.69
CA THR A 199 24.77 3.65 -4.15
C THR A 199 24.24 4.25 -5.45
N ASN A 200 23.46 3.50 -6.24
CA ASN A 200 22.77 3.99 -7.44
C ASN A 200 21.36 3.39 -7.57
N ARG A 201 20.57 3.98 -8.47
CA ARG A 201 19.15 3.61 -8.71
C ARG A 201 18.94 2.84 -10.02
N ASP A 202 20.03 2.56 -10.73
CA ASP A 202 20.00 2.07 -12.12
C ASP A 202 19.31 0.70 -12.26
N ALA A 203 19.26 -0.10 -11.18
CA ALA A 203 18.66 -1.43 -11.17
C ALA A 203 17.17 -1.45 -10.77
N TRP A 204 16.56 -0.33 -10.37
CA TRP A 204 15.21 -0.31 -9.78
C TRP A 204 14.08 -0.79 -10.71
N PRO A 205 14.03 -0.39 -11.99
CA PRO A 205 12.98 -0.87 -12.88
C PRO A 205 13.00 -2.39 -13.04
N ALA A 206 14.19 -2.99 -13.17
CA ALA A 206 14.36 -4.43 -13.31
C ALA A 206 14.03 -5.19 -12.01
N ILE A 207 14.36 -4.61 -10.84
CA ILE A 207 13.99 -5.17 -9.55
C ILE A 207 12.47 -5.25 -9.45
N ILE A 208 11.72 -4.16 -9.71
CA ILE A 208 10.27 -4.14 -9.54
C ILE A 208 9.54 -5.07 -10.51
N GLY A 209 9.92 -5.07 -11.79
CA GLY A 209 9.38 -6.04 -12.74
C GLY A 209 9.65 -7.50 -12.35
N GLY A 210 10.66 -7.74 -11.51
CA GLY A 210 11.01 -9.04 -10.95
C GLY A 210 10.43 -9.36 -9.57
N ILE A 211 9.80 -8.40 -8.86
CA ILE A 211 9.21 -8.68 -7.55
C ILE A 211 7.91 -9.47 -7.74
N LYS A 212 8.02 -10.79 -7.60
CA LYS A 212 6.86 -11.70 -7.67
C LYS A 212 5.78 -11.25 -6.69
N GLY A 213 4.60 -10.92 -7.21
CA GLY A 213 3.43 -10.57 -6.42
C GLY A 213 3.16 -9.10 -6.16
N LEU A 214 3.94 -8.20 -6.76
CA LEU A 214 3.63 -6.78 -6.89
C LEU A 214 3.15 -6.43 -8.31
N ASP A 215 2.86 -7.45 -9.13
CA ASP A 215 2.15 -7.31 -10.40
C ASP A 215 0.71 -6.81 -10.20
N GLY A 216 0.14 -6.90 -8.99
CA GLY A 216 -1.23 -6.49 -8.72
C GLY A 216 -2.27 -7.45 -9.31
N LEU A 217 -1.84 -8.58 -9.89
CA LEU A 217 -2.71 -9.55 -10.56
C LEU A 217 -3.34 -10.55 -9.59
N ASP A 218 -2.81 -10.66 -8.37
CA ASP A 218 -3.33 -11.58 -7.37
C ASP A 218 -4.65 -11.09 -6.76
N LYS A 219 -5.51 -12.06 -6.43
CA LYS A 219 -6.74 -11.80 -5.68
C LYS A 219 -6.41 -11.34 -4.27
N GLU A 220 -6.69 -10.09 -3.99
CA GLU A 220 -6.70 -9.60 -2.63
C GLU A 220 -8.08 -9.91 -2.05
N ASN A 221 -8.14 -10.75 -1.01
CA ASN A 221 -9.39 -11.05 -0.32
C ASN A 221 -9.80 -9.87 0.58
N ILE A 222 -10.09 -8.72 -0.05
CA ILE A 222 -10.49 -7.49 0.63
C ILE A 222 -11.98 -7.50 0.88
N SER A 223 -12.39 -7.13 2.10
CA SER A 223 -13.78 -6.88 2.46
C SER A 223 -13.94 -5.46 2.97
N TYR A 224 -15.16 -4.94 2.80
CA TYR A 224 -15.55 -3.59 3.19
C TYR A 224 -16.80 -3.68 4.06
N GLU A 225 -16.79 -2.98 5.19
CA GLU A 225 -17.91 -2.96 6.13
C GLU A 225 -18.20 -1.50 6.55
N SER A 226 -19.45 -1.21 6.93
CA SER A 226 -19.83 0.14 7.34
C SER A 226 -19.20 0.50 8.68
N LEU A 227 -18.67 1.71 8.80
CA LEU A 227 -18.21 2.27 10.09
C LEU A 227 -19.36 2.58 11.06
N ASP A 228 -20.61 2.54 10.60
CA ASP A 228 -21.79 2.62 11.47
C ASP A 228 -22.12 1.25 12.12
N ASP A 229 -21.46 0.17 11.69
CA ASP A 229 -21.62 -1.15 12.31
C ASP A 229 -20.99 -1.15 13.73
N PRO A 230 -21.77 -1.44 14.78
CA PRO A 230 -21.25 -1.47 16.15
C PRO A 230 -20.08 -2.43 16.36
N ASP A 231 -20.01 -3.53 15.62
CA ASP A 231 -18.92 -4.50 15.75
C ASP A 231 -17.64 -3.98 15.08
N VAL A 232 -17.76 -3.29 13.94
CA VAL A 232 -16.63 -2.56 13.31
C VAL A 232 -16.15 -1.43 14.24
N GLN A 233 -17.05 -0.69 14.88
CA GLN A 233 -16.67 0.38 15.81
C GLN A 233 -15.87 -0.14 17.01
N LYS A 234 -16.25 -1.30 17.56
CA LYS A 234 -15.51 -1.92 18.68
C LYS A 234 -14.07 -2.20 18.32
N ILE A 235 -13.79 -2.71 17.11
CA ILE A 235 -12.43 -3.00 16.62
C ILE A 235 -11.55 -1.75 16.76
N TYR A 236 -12.04 -0.59 16.30
CA TYR A 236 -11.31 0.67 16.36
C TYR A 236 -11.27 1.35 17.73
N MET A 237 -12.16 0.99 18.66
CA MET A 237 -12.09 1.49 20.04
C MET A 237 -10.98 0.82 20.84
N THR A 238 -10.73 -0.48 20.61
CA THR A 238 -9.66 -1.23 21.29
C THR A 238 -8.27 -0.64 21.03
N TYR A 239 -8.03 -0.09 19.82
CA TYR A 239 -6.75 0.58 19.47
C TYR A 239 -6.49 1.89 20.22
N ARG A 240 -7.50 2.51 20.84
CA ARG A 240 -7.34 3.78 21.60
C ARG A 240 -7.13 3.58 23.10
N SER A 241 -7.22 2.35 23.59
CA SER A 241 -7.24 2.04 25.03
C SER A 241 -5.96 1.36 25.57
N GLU A 242 -4.94 1.16 24.72
CA GLU A 242 -3.61 0.68 25.12
C GLU A 242 -2.53 1.72 24.77
#